data_AF-A0A7W1H5W2-F1
#
_entry.id   AF-A0A7W1H5W2-F1
#
_cell.length_a   1.000
_cell.length_b   1.000
_cell.length_c   1.000
_cell.angle_alpha   90.00
_cell.angle_beta   90.00
_cell.angle_gamma   90.00
#
_symmetry.space_group_name_H-M   'P 1'
#
loop_
_entity.id
_entity.type
_entity.pdbx_description
1 polymer ?
#
loop_
_entity_poly.entity_id
_entity_poly.type
_entity_poly.pdbx_seq_one_letter_code
_entity_poly.pdbx_strand_id
1 'polypeptide(L)'
;MNCEKCQDLIGDLVDGGLSREDETTLSLHLEECLACADVRNDLESIVTFCRNHRGEYSAPPNADALWLRIRNVIEAETQLAAKVASTRPPAKSFWSGWMSRSWELSMPQLAASAAAIILVVSLGTTVGLRRWDNARATEPVASSPRSEAGTRVHDRMWQQQQAINYWNQRVETNKVRWNQGMRDTFERNLKVIDQAVNDSLNELNRDPHDEVSEEMLNAALNEKLALLREFSDL
;
A
#
# COMPACT_ATOMS: atom_id res chain seq x y z
N MET A 1 14.79 27.34 -2.67
CA MET A 1 14.22 25.98 -2.51
C MET A 1 15.32 24.95 -2.76
N ASN A 2 15.28 23.76 -2.14
CA ASN A 2 16.22 22.67 -2.46
C ASN A 2 15.68 21.81 -3.63
N CYS A 3 16.55 21.02 -4.25
CA CYS A 3 16.16 20.20 -5.40
C CYS A 3 15.11 19.14 -5.06
N GLU A 4 15.16 18.57 -3.85
CA GLU A 4 14.19 17.56 -3.39
C GLU A 4 12.77 18.14 -3.35
N LYS A 5 12.57 19.27 -2.67
CA LYS A 5 11.26 19.94 -2.62
C LYS A 5 10.83 20.46 -3.99
N CYS A 6 11.79 20.86 -4.84
CA CYS A 6 11.48 21.23 -6.22
C CYS A 6 10.89 20.04 -6.98
N GLN A 7 11.54 18.88 -6.95
CA GLN A 7 11.08 17.68 -7.64
C GLN A 7 9.70 17.21 -7.18
N ASP A 8 9.41 17.29 -5.88
CA ASP A 8 8.08 16.98 -5.35
C ASP A 8 6.98 17.88 -5.93
N LEU A 9 7.29 19.16 -6.16
CA LEU A 9 6.31 20.17 -6.62
C LEU A 9 6.20 20.25 -8.15
N ILE A 10 7.16 19.72 -8.92
CA ILE A 10 7.10 19.75 -10.40
C ILE A 10 5.88 18.98 -10.92
N GLY A 11 5.50 17.85 -10.30
CA GLY A 11 4.31 17.10 -10.69
C GLY A 11 3.04 17.93 -10.56
N ASP A 12 2.84 18.52 -9.39
CA ASP A 12 1.71 19.42 -9.10
C ASP A 12 1.68 20.65 -10.02
N LEU A 13 2.86 21.17 -10.42
CA LEU A 13 2.97 22.25 -11.40
C LEU A 13 2.45 21.82 -12.77
N VAL A 14 2.89 20.66 -13.27
CA VAL A 14 2.51 20.13 -14.59
C VAL A 14 1.01 19.77 -14.63
N ASP A 15 0.47 19.30 -13.52
CA ASP A 15 -0.95 18.99 -13.36
C ASP A 15 -1.84 20.23 -13.12
N GLY A 16 -1.24 21.40 -12.84
CA GLY A 16 -1.94 22.66 -12.59
C GLY A 16 -2.58 22.78 -11.20
N GLY A 17 -2.10 21.99 -10.23
CA GLY A 17 -2.60 21.94 -8.86
C GLY A 17 -1.86 22.85 -7.86
N LEU A 18 -0.84 23.58 -8.32
CA LEU A 18 0.07 24.32 -7.46
C LEU A 18 -0.50 25.68 -6.99
N SER A 19 -0.13 26.10 -5.78
CA SER A 19 -0.43 27.45 -5.28
C SER A 19 0.42 28.51 -5.98
N ARG A 20 -0.06 29.76 -6.08
CA ARG A 20 0.70 30.86 -6.72
C ARG A 20 2.02 31.18 -6.02
N GLU A 21 2.08 30.98 -4.70
CA GLU A 21 3.29 31.22 -3.90
C GLU A 21 4.35 30.16 -4.19
N ASP A 22 3.94 28.90 -4.26
CA ASP A 22 4.82 27.79 -4.62
C ASP A 22 5.26 27.86 -6.08
N GLU A 23 4.38 28.28 -7.00
CA GLU A 23 4.70 28.47 -8.42
C GLU A 23 5.81 29.51 -8.62
N THR A 24 5.72 30.64 -7.92
CA THR A 24 6.75 31.67 -7.98
C THR A 24 8.08 31.16 -7.42
N THR A 25 8.04 30.46 -6.28
CA THR A 25 9.24 29.91 -5.64
C THR A 25 9.89 28.81 -6.48
N LEU A 26 9.08 28.00 -7.16
CA LEU A 26 9.50 26.93 -8.06
C LEU A 26 10.10 27.49 -9.35
N SER A 27 9.45 28.47 -9.97
CA SER A 27 9.96 29.12 -11.18
C SER A 27 11.36 29.70 -11.00
N LEU A 28 11.62 30.38 -9.87
CA LEU A 28 12.95 30.90 -9.52
C LEU A 28 14.00 29.79 -9.43
N HIS A 29 13.65 28.66 -8.81
CA HIS A 29 14.58 27.54 -8.72
C HIS A 29 14.86 26.88 -10.08
N LEU A 30 13.85 26.79 -10.95
CA LEU A 30 13.98 26.22 -12.29
C LEU A 30 14.86 27.09 -13.20
N GLU A 31 14.88 28.42 -12.99
CA GLU A 31 15.81 29.31 -13.70
C GLU A 31 17.28 29.10 -13.28
N GLU A 32 17.51 28.73 -12.02
CA GLU A 32 18.86 28.57 -11.45
C GLU A 32 19.40 27.13 -11.56
N CYS A 33 18.53 26.12 -11.67
CA CYS A 33 18.88 24.71 -11.59
C CYS A 33 18.49 23.95 -12.88
N LEU A 34 19.46 23.78 -13.77
CA LEU A 34 19.29 23.04 -15.04
C LEU A 34 18.74 21.62 -14.83
N ALA A 35 19.24 20.90 -13.81
CA ALA A 35 18.78 19.54 -13.55
C ALA A 35 17.28 19.46 -13.21
N CYS A 36 16.74 20.46 -12.51
CA CYS A 36 15.30 20.50 -12.22
C CYS A 36 14.50 21.00 -13.43
N ALA A 37 15.07 21.90 -14.23
CA ALA A 37 14.45 22.35 -15.48
C ALA A 37 14.31 21.19 -16.49
N ASP A 38 15.30 20.32 -16.59
CA ASP A 38 15.27 19.14 -17.45
C ASP A 38 14.15 18.18 -17.03
N VAL A 39 14.02 17.87 -15.72
CA VAL A 39 12.93 17.03 -15.20
C VAL A 39 11.55 17.61 -15.54
N ARG A 40 11.38 18.94 -15.39
CA ARG A 40 10.14 19.63 -15.76
C ARG A 40 9.86 19.49 -17.26
N ASN A 41 10.86 19.72 -18.11
CA ASN A 41 10.70 19.61 -19.57
C ASN A 41 10.36 18.18 -20.00
N ASP A 42 10.98 17.17 -19.39
CA ASP A 42 10.70 15.76 -19.64
C ASP A 42 9.24 15.43 -19.29
N LEU A 43 8.77 15.84 -18.11
CA LEU A 43 7.38 15.65 -17.70
C LEU A 43 6.39 16.39 -18.60
N GLU A 44 6.69 17.63 -18.98
CA GLU A 44 5.88 18.39 -19.96
C GLU A 44 5.82 17.69 -21.32
N SER A 45 6.93 17.08 -21.77
CA SER A 45 6.97 16.33 -23.02
C SER A 45 6.07 15.09 -22.98
N ILE A 46 6.08 14.34 -21.88
CA ILE A 46 5.22 13.17 -21.65
C ILE A 46 3.75 13.60 -21.65
N VAL A 47 3.41 14.64 -20.88
CA VAL A 47 2.04 15.15 -20.82
C VAL A 47 1.55 15.65 -22.17
N THR A 48 2.41 16.35 -22.92
CA THR A 48 2.09 16.81 -24.28
C THR A 48 1.87 15.63 -25.22
N PHE A 49 2.72 14.60 -25.16
CA PHE A 49 2.56 13.38 -25.94
C PHE A 49 1.22 12.70 -25.63
N CYS A 50 0.90 12.49 -24.35
CA CYS A 50 -0.35 11.88 -23.91
C CYS A 50 -1.59 12.69 -24.33
N ARG A 51 -1.51 14.03 -24.29
CA ARG A 51 -2.61 14.90 -24.74
C ARG A 51 -2.83 14.81 -26.24
N ASN A 52 -1.75 14.75 -27.02
CA ASN A 52 -1.83 14.69 -28.48
C ASN A 52 -2.34 13.33 -28.99
N HIS A 53 -2.00 12.23 -28.30
CA HIS A 53 -2.42 10.86 -28.67
C HIS A 53 -3.64 10.39 -27.86
N ARG A 54 -4.37 11.33 -27.24
CA ARG A 54 -5.53 10.99 -26.42
C ARG A 54 -6.61 10.36 -27.29
N GLY A 55 -7.00 9.14 -26.96
CA GLY A 55 -8.03 8.38 -27.70
C GLY A 55 -7.45 7.44 -28.75
N GLU A 56 -6.14 7.50 -29.00
CA GLU A 56 -5.39 6.52 -29.82
C GLU A 56 -4.99 5.30 -28.98
N TYR A 57 -5.91 4.84 -28.13
CA TYR A 57 -5.69 3.65 -27.33
C TYR A 57 -6.29 2.45 -28.07
N SER A 58 -5.51 1.37 -28.17
CA SER A 58 -6.10 0.10 -28.57
C SER A 58 -7.05 -0.35 -27.46
N ALA A 59 -8.28 -0.70 -27.83
CA ALA A 59 -9.20 -1.27 -26.88
C ALA A 59 -8.64 -2.63 -26.41
N PRO A 60 -8.61 -2.89 -25.08
CA PRO A 60 -8.21 -4.21 -24.61
C PRO A 60 -9.17 -5.27 -25.17
N PRO A 61 -8.70 -6.51 -25.39
CA PRO A 61 -9.58 -7.60 -25.80
C PRO A 61 -10.77 -7.72 -24.84
N ASN A 62 -11.99 -7.78 -25.38
CA ASN A 62 -13.23 -7.85 -24.62
C ASN A 62 -13.53 -6.65 -23.70
N ALA A 63 -13.29 -5.42 -24.16
CA ALA A 63 -13.57 -4.19 -23.43
C ALA A 63 -14.97 -4.13 -22.80
N ASP A 64 -16.02 -4.59 -23.51
CA ASP A 64 -17.39 -4.58 -23.00
C ASP A 64 -17.57 -5.49 -21.77
N ALA A 65 -16.97 -6.68 -21.81
CA ALA A 65 -17.03 -7.64 -20.69
C ALA A 65 -16.25 -7.13 -19.47
N LEU A 66 -15.11 -6.47 -19.70
CA LEU A 66 -14.32 -5.83 -18.64
C LEU A 66 -15.12 -4.70 -17.98
N TRP A 67 -15.75 -3.82 -18.76
CA TRP A 67 -16.57 -2.73 -18.21
C TRP A 67 -17.78 -3.23 -17.43
N LEU A 68 -18.43 -4.30 -17.88
CA LEU A 68 -19.51 -4.95 -17.14
C LEU A 68 -19.00 -5.52 -15.80
N ARG A 69 -17.83 -6.15 -15.79
CA ARG A 69 -17.22 -6.66 -14.55
C ARG A 69 -16.88 -5.52 -13.59
N ILE A 70 -16.24 -4.45 -14.07
CA ILE A 70 -15.89 -3.28 -13.26
C ILE A 70 -17.16 -2.68 -12.65
N ARG A 71 -18.22 -2.49 -13.44
CA ARG A 71 -19.51 -1.98 -12.95
C ARG A 71 -20.08 -2.86 -11.85
N ASN A 72 -20.11 -4.18 -12.06
CA ASN A 72 -20.64 -5.12 -11.07
C ASN A 72 -19.84 -5.10 -9.76
N VAL A 73 -18.51 -4.95 -9.82
CA VAL A 73 -17.66 -4.82 -8.63
C VAL A 73 -17.96 -3.54 -7.87
N ILE A 74 -18.03 -2.39 -8.56
CA ILE A 74 -18.36 -1.10 -7.92
C ILE A 74 -19.76 -1.14 -7.31
N GLU A 75 -20.75 -1.70 -8.01
CA GLU A 75 -22.11 -1.85 -7.48
C GLU A 75 -22.14 -2.77 -6.25
N ALA A 76 -21.37 -3.86 -6.24
CA ALA A 76 -21.26 -4.75 -5.08
C ALA A 76 -20.60 -4.05 -3.88
N GLU A 77 -19.51 -3.30 -4.09
CA GLU A 77 -18.83 -2.54 -3.04
C GLU A 77 -19.74 -1.46 -2.43
N THR A 78 -20.44 -0.71 -3.28
CA THR A 78 -21.39 0.32 -2.83
C THR A 78 -22.57 -0.28 -2.08
N GLN A 79 -23.09 -1.44 -2.50
CA GLN A 79 -24.12 -2.16 -1.79
C GLN A 79 -23.64 -2.73 -0.44
N LEU A 80 -22.40 -3.24 -0.37
CA LEU A 80 -21.78 -3.68 0.87
C LEU A 80 -21.60 -2.51 1.84
N ALA A 81 -21.09 -1.37 1.36
CA ALA A 81 -20.96 -0.14 2.13
C ALA A 81 -22.32 0.36 2.65
N ALA A 82 -23.36 0.33 1.81
CA ALA A 82 -24.72 0.70 2.19
C ALA A 82 -25.33 -0.27 3.22
N LYS A 83 -25.08 -1.57 3.06
CA LYS A 83 -25.55 -2.60 4.00
C LYS A 83 -24.87 -2.45 5.36
N VAL A 84 -23.56 -2.22 5.40
CA VAL A 84 -22.80 -1.95 6.64
C VAL A 84 -23.27 -0.66 7.32
N ALA A 85 -23.60 0.38 6.55
CA ALA A 85 -24.19 1.60 7.08
C ALA A 85 -25.59 1.36 7.69
N SER A 86 -26.38 0.45 7.10
CA SER A 86 -27.73 0.11 7.56
C SER A 86 -27.78 -0.90 8.73
N THR A 87 -26.78 -1.78 8.90
CA THR A 87 -26.69 -2.69 10.06
C THR A 87 -26.03 -2.08 11.28
N ARG A 88 -25.53 -0.84 11.19
CA ARG A 88 -25.12 -0.10 12.39
C ARG A 88 -26.39 0.26 13.17
N PRO A 89 -26.68 -0.34 14.34
CA PRO A 89 -27.77 0.16 15.18
C PRO A 89 -27.49 1.65 15.44
N PRO A 90 -28.52 2.51 15.58
CA PRO A 90 -28.28 3.88 15.99
C PRO A 90 -27.47 3.79 17.28
N ALA A 91 -26.22 4.22 17.22
CA ALA A 91 -25.34 4.19 18.37
C ALA A 91 -25.97 5.16 19.36
N LYS A 92 -26.80 4.64 20.27
CA LYS A 92 -27.21 5.36 21.47
C LYS A 92 -25.89 5.71 22.14
N SER A 93 -25.53 6.97 21.99
CA SER A 93 -24.29 7.53 22.47
C SER A 93 -24.20 7.27 23.97
N PHE A 94 -23.43 6.25 24.34
CA PHE A 94 -23.06 6.00 25.73
C PHE A 94 -22.40 7.24 26.35
N TRP A 95 -21.76 8.06 25.51
CA TRP A 95 -21.16 9.33 25.86
C TRP A 95 -22.18 10.45 26.15
N SER A 96 -23.35 10.47 25.50
CA SER A 96 -24.37 11.50 25.78
C SER A 96 -25.07 11.29 27.13
N GLY A 97 -25.04 10.08 27.70
CA GLY A 97 -25.54 9.80 29.05
C GLY A 97 -24.50 9.99 30.17
N TRP A 98 -23.21 9.80 29.86
CA TRP A 98 -22.10 10.10 30.77
C TRP A 98 -21.95 11.61 30.99
N MET A 99 -22.11 12.42 29.93
CA MET A 99 -21.82 13.86 29.96
C MET A 99 -22.95 14.72 30.54
N SER A 100 -24.12 14.14 30.79
CA SER A 100 -25.25 14.81 31.46
C SER A 100 -25.33 14.51 32.95
N ARG A 101 -24.40 13.73 33.52
CA ARG A 101 -24.24 13.59 34.98
C ARG A 101 -23.19 14.59 35.43
N SER A 102 -23.66 15.69 36.01
CA SER A 102 -22.87 16.71 36.68
C SER A 102 -21.82 16.08 37.61
N TRP A 103 -20.56 16.18 37.22
CA TRP A 103 -19.43 15.93 38.10
C TRP A 103 -19.21 17.17 38.96
N GLU A 104 -19.82 17.19 40.14
CA GLU A 104 -19.34 18.05 41.23
C GLU A 104 -18.04 17.44 41.78
N LEU A 105 -16.93 17.68 41.08
CA LEU A 105 -15.60 17.38 41.60
C LEU A 105 -15.23 18.46 42.63
N SER A 106 -15.22 18.09 43.91
CA SER A 106 -14.68 18.95 44.96
C SER A 106 -13.16 19.05 44.83
N MET A 107 -12.62 20.22 45.20
CA MET A 107 -11.26 20.68 44.93
C MET A 107 -10.05 19.82 45.41
N PRO A 108 -10.12 18.85 46.36
CA PRO A 108 -8.91 18.14 46.76
C PRO A 108 -8.46 17.00 45.82
N GLN A 109 -9.27 16.57 44.84
CA GLN A 109 -8.98 15.37 44.03
C GLN A 109 -8.11 15.62 42.79
N LEU A 110 -7.87 16.88 42.41
CA LEU A 110 -7.05 17.23 41.22
C LEU A 110 -5.54 17.04 41.45
N ALA A 111 -5.04 17.16 42.69
CA ALA A 111 -3.61 17.10 42.97
C ALA A 111 -2.98 15.70 42.82
N ALA A 112 -3.74 14.63 43.07
CA ALA A 112 -3.23 13.25 42.98
C ALA A 112 -3.05 12.76 41.54
N SER A 113 -3.84 13.29 40.59
CA SER A 113 -3.84 12.84 39.19
C SER A 113 -2.61 13.31 38.40
N ALA A 114 -2.03 14.46 38.77
CA ALA A 114 -0.85 15.00 38.09
C ALA A 114 0.41 14.15 38.31
N ALA A 115 0.56 13.55 39.50
CA ALA A 115 1.73 12.73 39.82
C ALA A 115 1.78 11.41 39.03
N ALA A 116 0.62 10.82 38.73
CA ALA A 116 0.53 9.57 37.98
C ALA A 116 0.90 9.74 36.50
N ILE A 117 0.52 10.86 35.89
CA ILE A 117 0.81 11.15 34.48
C ILE A 117 2.32 11.37 34.26
N ILE A 118 3.00 12.04 35.20
CA ILE A 118 4.45 12.30 35.12
C ILE A 118 5.26 11.00 35.14
N LEU A 119 4.85 10.01 35.94
CA LEU A 119 5.54 8.72 36.01
C LEU A 119 5.45 7.93 34.69
N VAL A 120 4.27 7.90 34.07
CA VAL A 120 4.07 7.15 32.81
C VAL A 120 4.86 7.76 31.65
N VAL A 121 4.93 9.09 31.56
CA VAL A 121 5.71 9.78 30.52
C VAL A 121 7.21 9.53 30.70
N SER A 122 7.72 9.52 31.94
CA SER A 122 9.14 9.25 32.19
C SER A 122 9.57 7.83 31.83
N LEU A 123 8.68 6.85 32.01
CA LEU A 123 8.96 5.45 31.68
C LEU A 123 8.96 5.20 30.15
N GLY A 124 8.11 5.90 29.40
CA GLY A 124 8.05 5.80 27.94
C GLY A 124 9.32 6.27 27.24
N THR A 125 9.90 7.40 27.68
CA THR A 125 11.07 8.01 27.04
C THR A 125 12.34 7.16 27.20
N THR A 126 12.50 6.46 28.32
CA THR A 126 13.70 5.63 28.59
C THR A 126 13.71 4.32 27.80
N VAL A 127 12.55 3.76 27.48
CA VAL A 127 12.44 2.54 26.65
C VAL A 127 12.56 2.86 25.15
N GLY A 128 12.08 4.03 24.71
CA GLY A 128 12.19 4.48 23.32
C GLY A 128 13.64 4.73 22.88
N LEU A 129 14.45 5.38 23.71
CA LEU A 129 15.85 5.71 23.37
C LEU A 129 16.75 4.48 23.33
N ARG A 130 16.55 3.50 24.23
CA ARG A 130 17.35 2.24 24.24
C ARG A 130 17.10 1.34 23.03
N ARG A 131 15.91 1.42 22.43
CA ARG A 131 15.57 0.65 21.22
C ARG A 131 16.17 1.26 19.95
N TRP A 132 16.43 2.57 19.97
CA TRP A 132 17.04 3.29 18.85
C TRP A 132 18.56 3.09 18.77
N ASP A 133 19.26 3.00 19.90
CA ASP A 133 20.71 2.76 19.92
C ASP A 133 21.11 1.37 19.39
N ASN A 134 20.26 0.35 19.58
CA ASN A 134 20.52 -0.98 19.03
C ASN A 134 20.32 -1.07 17.50
N ALA A 135 19.72 -0.06 16.86
CA ALA A 135 19.50 -0.04 15.41
C ALA A 135 20.67 0.57 14.61
N ARG A 136 21.69 1.15 15.28
CA ARG A 136 22.84 1.80 14.62
C ARG A 136 24.09 0.92 14.48
N ALA A 137 24.06 -0.34 14.92
CA ALA A 137 25.25 -1.21 14.94
C ALA A 137 25.40 -2.12 13.71
N THR A 138 24.96 -1.72 12.52
CA THR A 138 25.19 -2.52 11.29
C THR A 138 25.44 -1.60 10.09
N GLU A 139 26.71 -1.26 9.86
CA GLU A 139 27.20 -0.81 8.55
C GLU A 139 27.46 -2.03 7.66
N PRO A 140 27.01 -2.05 6.39
CA PRO A 140 27.59 -2.90 5.36
C PRO A 140 28.57 -2.13 4.46
N VAL A 141 29.72 -2.76 4.28
CA VAL A 141 30.80 -2.40 3.36
C VAL A 141 30.31 -2.42 1.92
N ALA A 142 30.76 -1.43 1.13
CA ALA A 142 30.47 -1.28 -0.29
C ALA A 142 30.99 -2.46 -1.13
N SER A 143 30.06 -3.16 -1.79
CA SER A 143 30.34 -4.08 -2.90
C SER A 143 29.56 -3.71 -4.15
N SER A 144 30.15 -4.06 -5.29
CA SER A 144 29.78 -3.68 -6.66
C SER A 144 28.28 -3.89 -7.00
N PRO A 145 27.59 -2.92 -7.64
CA PRO A 145 26.12 -2.92 -7.76
C PRO A 145 25.54 -3.93 -8.77
N ARG A 146 26.37 -4.67 -9.53
CA ARG A 146 25.87 -5.54 -10.61
C ARG A 146 25.63 -7.00 -10.22
N SER A 147 26.26 -7.49 -9.15
CA SER A 147 26.00 -8.84 -8.61
C SER A 147 25.04 -8.84 -7.42
N GLU A 148 24.77 -7.69 -6.79
CA GLU A 148 23.84 -7.62 -5.65
C GLU A 148 22.37 -7.63 -6.08
N ALA A 149 22.02 -7.11 -7.26
CA ALA A 149 20.64 -7.08 -7.73
C ALA A 149 20.07 -8.50 -7.95
N GLY A 150 20.82 -9.39 -8.60
CA GLY A 150 20.41 -10.78 -8.81
C GLY A 150 20.28 -11.59 -7.52
N THR A 151 21.20 -11.39 -6.57
CA THR A 151 21.14 -12.04 -5.24
C THR A 151 19.93 -11.54 -4.44
N ARG A 152 19.64 -10.23 -4.47
CA ARG A 152 18.47 -9.65 -3.79
C ARG A 152 17.15 -10.14 -4.36
N VAL A 153 17.03 -10.34 -5.68
CA VAL A 153 15.81 -10.89 -6.31
C VAL A 153 15.62 -12.36 -5.93
N HIS A 154 16.68 -13.17 -6.02
CA HIS A 154 16.66 -14.57 -5.59
C HIS A 154 16.28 -14.71 -4.11
N ASP A 155 16.86 -13.88 -3.23
CA ASP A 155 16.56 -13.89 -1.80
C ASP A 155 15.11 -13.49 -1.50
N ARG A 156 14.55 -12.50 -2.20
CA ARG A 156 13.14 -12.11 -2.07
C ARG A 156 12.20 -13.23 -2.52
N MET A 157 12.49 -13.87 -3.64
CA MET A 157 11.69 -14.97 -4.16
C MET A 157 11.72 -16.16 -3.20
N TRP A 158 12.87 -16.46 -2.59
CA TRP A 158 12.99 -17.50 -1.57
C TRP A 158 12.17 -17.16 -0.32
N GLN A 159 12.21 -15.91 0.16
CA GLN A 159 11.41 -15.44 1.29
C GLN A 159 9.90 -15.53 1.02
N GLN A 160 9.45 -15.11 -0.17
CA GLN A 160 8.05 -15.22 -0.58
C GLN A 160 7.60 -16.68 -0.64
N GLN A 161 8.44 -17.58 -1.16
CA GLN A 161 8.11 -19.01 -1.23
C GLN A 161 7.96 -19.64 0.16
N GLN A 162 8.83 -19.29 1.12
CA GLN A 162 8.69 -19.75 2.51
C GLN A 162 7.39 -19.26 3.15
N ALA A 163 7.03 -17.98 2.93
CA ALA A 163 5.78 -17.42 3.42
C ALA A 163 4.56 -18.14 2.81
N ILE A 164 4.56 -18.40 1.50
CA ILE A 164 3.50 -19.16 0.82
C ILE A 164 3.36 -20.55 1.46
N ASN A 165 4.47 -21.27 1.65
CA ASN A 165 4.45 -22.60 2.25
C ASN A 165 3.89 -22.58 3.68
N TYR A 166 4.30 -21.60 4.49
CA TYR A 166 3.83 -21.42 5.86
C TYR A 166 2.30 -21.22 5.91
N TRP A 167 1.77 -20.29 5.11
CA TRP A 167 0.34 -20.00 5.12
C TRP A 167 -0.48 -21.12 4.51
N ASN A 168 0.03 -21.80 3.47
CA ASN A 168 -0.62 -22.95 2.88
C ASN A 168 -0.80 -24.09 3.90
N GLN A 169 0.21 -24.38 4.71
CA GLN A 169 0.10 -25.39 5.78
C GLN A 169 -1.01 -25.05 6.79
N ARG A 170 -1.16 -23.77 7.15
CA ARG A 170 -2.23 -23.30 8.06
C ARG A 170 -3.60 -23.42 7.41
N VAL A 171 -3.72 -23.03 6.15
CA VAL A 171 -4.94 -23.19 5.36
C VAL A 171 -5.36 -24.66 5.32
N GLU A 172 -4.45 -25.59 5.03
CA GLU A 172 -4.78 -27.02 5.00
C GLU A 172 -5.22 -27.55 6.36
N THR A 173 -4.63 -27.04 7.45
CA THR A 173 -5.05 -27.39 8.82
C THR A 173 -6.45 -26.89 9.13
N ASN A 174 -6.77 -25.65 8.74
CA ASN A 174 -8.08 -25.04 8.98
C ASN A 174 -9.16 -25.52 8.02
N LYS A 175 -8.78 -25.94 6.81
CA LYS A 175 -9.67 -26.44 5.75
C LYS A 175 -10.65 -27.46 6.28
N VAL A 176 -10.23 -28.32 7.23
CA VAL A 176 -11.08 -29.34 7.88
C VAL A 176 -12.38 -28.74 8.44
N ARG A 177 -12.34 -27.51 8.95
CA ARG A 177 -13.47 -26.81 9.57
C ARG A 177 -14.37 -26.10 8.55
N TRP A 178 -13.93 -25.96 7.31
CA TRP A 178 -14.65 -25.23 6.29
C TRP A 178 -15.77 -26.07 5.67
N ASN A 179 -16.89 -25.40 5.38
CA ASN A 179 -17.97 -25.97 4.57
C ASN A 179 -17.55 -26.08 3.08
N GLN A 180 -18.34 -26.82 2.29
CA GLN A 180 -18.02 -27.07 0.88
C GLN A 180 -17.90 -25.77 0.06
N GLY A 181 -18.80 -24.81 0.25
CA GLY A 181 -18.79 -23.56 -0.51
C GLY A 181 -17.54 -22.71 -0.27
N MET A 182 -17.01 -22.71 0.95
CA MET A 182 -15.76 -22.02 1.29
C MET A 182 -14.55 -22.69 0.62
N ARG A 183 -14.51 -24.03 0.61
CA ARG A 183 -13.46 -24.80 -0.08
C ARG A 183 -13.49 -24.54 -1.58
N ASP A 184 -14.67 -24.59 -2.20
CA ASP A 184 -14.85 -24.35 -3.63
C ASP A 184 -14.49 -22.91 -4.02
N THR A 185 -14.72 -21.94 -3.13
CA THR A 185 -14.34 -20.54 -3.35
C THR A 185 -12.83 -20.36 -3.26
N PHE A 186 -12.20 -20.91 -2.20
CA PHE A 186 -10.76 -20.90 -2.05
C PHE A 186 -10.05 -21.55 -3.24
N GLU A 187 -10.50 -22.74 -3.65
CA GLU A 187 -9.86 -23.50 -4.73
C GLU A 187 -10.01 -22.83 -6.09
N ARG A 188 -11.16 -22.21 -6.38
CA ARG A 188 -11.33 -21.41 -7.60
C ARG A 188 -10.41 -20.20 -7.62
N ASN A 189 -10.33 -19.44 -6.51
CA ASN A 189 -9.46 -18.27 -6.43
C ASN A 189 -7.99 -18.66 -6.53
N LEU A 190 -7.56 -19.68 -5.78
CA LEU A 190 -6.19 -20.18 -5.82
C LEU A 190 -5.80 -20.63 -7.22
N LYS A 191 -6.69 -21.34 -7.93
CA LYS A 191 -6.45 -21.79 -9.31
C LYS A 191 -6.20 -20.64 -10.28
N VAL A 192 -6.97 -19.55 -10.17
CA VAL A 192 -6.80 -18.37 -11.04
C VAL A 192 -5.45 -17.70 -10.78
N ILE A 193 -5.07 -17.55 -9.50
CA ILE A 193 -3.78 -16.95 -9.12
C ILE A 193 -2.61 -17.85 -9.56
N ASP A 194 -2.71 -19.17 -9.35
CA ASP A 194 -1.69 -20.12 -9.79
C ASP A 194 -1.52 -20.12 -11.31
N GLN A 195 -2.59 -19.91 -12.06
CA GLN A 195 -2.50 -19.75 -13.51
C GLN A 195 -1.74 -18.48 -13.88
N ALA A 196 -2.04 -17.33 -13.26
CA ALA A 196 -1.34 -16.08 -13.50
C ALA A 196 0.17 -16.15 -13.17
N VAL A 197 0.53 -16.84 -12.08
CA VAL A 197 1.93 -17.10 -11.71
C VAL A 197 2.63 -17.93 -12.80
N ASN A 198 2.01 -19.03 -13.23
CA ASN A 198 2.59 -19.90 -14.26
C ASN A 198 2.72 -19.19 -15.62
N ASP A 199 1.74 -18.39 -16.01
CA ASP A 199 1.77 -17.64 -17.26
C ASP A 199 2.92 -16.62 -17.25
N SER A 200 3.08 -15.88 -16.13
CA SER A 200 4.17 -14.92 -15.96
C SER A 200 5.56 -15.59 -15.94
N LEU A 201 5.69 -16.75 -15.27
CA LEU A 201 6.94 -17.53 -15.27
C LEU A 201 7.28 -18.07 -16.65
N ASN A 202 6.28 -18.52 -17.42
CA ASN A 202 6.49 -19.01 -18.77
C ASN A 202 7.00 -17.90 -19.70
N GLU A 203 6.48 -16.68 -19.54
CA GLU A 203 6.92 -15.54 -20.34
C GLU A 203 8.32 -15.07 -19.94
N LEU A 204 8.63 -15.01 -18.64
CA LEU A 204 9.99 -14.73 -18.16
C LEU A 204 11.02 -15.78 -18.58
N ASN A 205 10.60 -17.04 -18.77
CA ASN A 205 11.49 -18.07 -19.30
C ASN A 205 11.77 -17.88 -20.80
N ARG A 206 10.89 -17.20 -21.55
CA ARG A 206 11.11 -16.81 -22.95
C ARG A 206 11.92 -15.54 -23.06
N ASP A 207 11.58 -14.53 -22.25
CA ASP A 207 12.28 -13.26 -22.14
C ASP A 207 12.61 -12.94 -20.66
N PRO A 208 13.83 -13.24 -20.20
CA PRO A 208 14.22 -13.02 -18.81
C PRO A 208 14.28 -11.57 -18.35
N HIS A 209 14.13 -10.59 -19.25
CA HIS A 209 14.16 -9.17 -18.92
C HIS A 209 12.85 -8.45 -19.25
N ASP A 210 11.75 -9.20 -19.41
CA ASP A 210 10.43 -8.60 -19.60
C ASP A 210 9.89 -8.03 -18.29
N GLU A 211 10.02 -6.71 -18.14
CA GLU A 211 9.59 -5.96 -16.96
C GLU A 211 8.09 -6.16 -16.64
N VAL A 212 7.25 -6.34 -17.67
CA VAL A 212 5.80 -6.53 -17.49
C VAL A 212 5.53 -7.88 -16.82
N SER A 213 6.17 -8.95 -17.30
CA SER A 213 6.01 -10.27 -16.69
C SER A 213 6.62 -10.36 -15.30
N GLU A 214 7.70 -9.61 -15.02
CA GLU A 214 8.24 -9.47 -13.65
C GLU A 214 7.22 -8.81 -12.71
N GLU A 215 6.59 -7.71 -13.13
CA GLU A 215 5.56 -7.02 -12.34
C GLU A 215 4.34 -7.92 -12.11
N MET A 216 3.85 -8.59 -13.17
CA MET A 216 2.71 -9.51 -13.08
C MET A 216 2.99 -10.69 -12.15
N LEU A 217 4.20 -11.26 -12.20
CA LEU A 217 4.62 -12.34 -11.30
C LEU A 217 4.58 -11.87 -9.84
N ASN A 218 5.17 -10.70 -9.56
CA ASN A 218 5.19 -10.13 -8.22
C ASN A 218 3.77 -9.85 -7.69
N ALA A 219 2.90 -9.29 -8.53
CA ALA A 219 1.50 -9.03 -8.19
C ALA A 219 0.74 -10.33 -7.86
N ALA A 220 0.86 -11.35 -8.71
CA ALA A 220 0.19 -12.63 -8.51
C ALA A 220 0.67 -13.36 -7.24
N LEU A 221 1.98 -13.31 -6.94
CA LEU A 221 2.53 -13.88 -5.70
C LEU A 221 2.03 -13.16 -4.45
N ASN A 222 1.92 -11.83 -4.50
CA ASN A 222 1.35 -11.04 -3.40
C ASN A 222 -0.13 -11.36 -3.18
N GLU A 223 -0.91 -11.50 -4.25
CA GLU A 223 -2.32 -11.90 -4.19
C GLU A 223 -2.47 -13.31 -3.59
N LYS A 224 -1.61 -14.25 -3.98
CA LYS A 224 -1.57 -15.61 -3.40
C LYS A 224 -1.34 -15.57 -1.89
N LEU A 225 -0.37 -14.76 -1.44
CA LEU A 225 -0.09 -14.59 -0.02
C LEU A 225 -1.27 -13.98 0.74
N ALA A 226 -1.93 -12.97 0.17
CA ALA A 226 -3.10 -12.34 0.75
C ALA A 226 -4.26 -13.34 0.91
N LEU A 227 -4.57 -14.10 -0.15
CA LEU A 227 -5.60 -15.15 -0.13
C LEU A 227 -5.30 -16.21 0.93
N LEU A 228 -4.08 -16.72 0.97
CA LEU A 228 -3.68 -17.74 1.94
C LEU A 228 -3.81 -17.22 3.37
N ARG A 229 -3.42 -15.96 3.63
CA ARG A 229 -3.55 -15.34 4.95
C ARG A 229 -5.00 -15.20 5.36
N GLU A 230 -5.85 -14.63 4.50
CA GLU A 230 -7.27 -14.42 4.77
C GLU A 230 -7.96 -15.73 5.17
N PHE A 231 -7.73 -16.79 4.39
CA PHE A 231 -8.36 -18.08 4.66
C PHE A 231 -7.72 -18.81 5.84
N SER A 232 -6.43 -18.58 6.14
CA SER A 232 -5.77 -19.18 7.32
C SER A 232 -6.29 -18.68 8.67
N ASP A 233 -7.09 -17.61 8.68
CA ASP A 233 -7.69 -17.04 9.89
C ASP A 233 -9.17 -17.46 10.07
N LEU A 234 -9.75 -18.19 9.10
CA LEU A 234 -11.12 -18.73 9.12
C LEU A 234 -11.18 -20.17 9.64
#